data_AF-A0A1Q7WKG8-F1
#
_entry.id   AF-A0A1Q7WKG8-F1
#
_cell.length_a   1.000
_cell.length_b   1.000
_cell.length_c   1.000
_cell.angle_alpha   90.00
_cell.angle_beta   90.00
_cell.angle_gamma   90.00
#
_symmetry.space_group_name_H-M   'P 1'
#
loop_
_entity.id
_entity.type
_entity.pdbx_description
1 polymer ?
#
loop_
_entity_poly.entity_id
_entity_poly.type
_entity_poly.pdbx_seq_one_letter_code
_entity_poly.pdbx_strand_id
1 'polypeptide(L)'
;MALPVLVVGALSLAALAFANPGHGNKQPHPNKATVLIHTTDGSCSGGTWADDTIMRTIKVHKNKDGSYRIREQDKGFFSTNAGGTLASPGNCPANTSAHGHTVRAGVVGTLKGYITGKVTGGVFNPNATCTVTPCTQSLFIAAFFGATAQFSCLTNSEKCKFKYDYHAKRDQNLLFRHWQDRGHGAGTFLNEKFKGDIADA
;
A
#
# COMPACT_ATOMS: atom_id res chain seq x y z
N MET A 1 -47.81 27.00 51.74
CA MET A 1 -48.05 27.70 50.46
C MET A 1 -47.14 27.08 49.41
N ALA A 2 -47.59 27.10 48.16
CA ALA A 2 -47.32 26.13 47.10
C ALA A 2 -45.87 26.09 46.55
N LEU A 3 -45.48 24.91 46.06
CA LEU A 3 -44.42 24.70 45.07
C LEU A 3 -44.75 25.45 43.76
N PRO A 4 -43.72 25.76 42.96
CA PRO A 4 -43.72 25.16 41.64
C PRO A 4 -42.37 24.55 41.25
N VAL A 5 -42.50 23.36 40.66
CA VAL A 5 -41.51 22.64 39.86
C VAL A 5 -41.25 23.43 38.57
N LEU A 6 -39.99 23.60 38.18
CA LEU A 6 -39.61 24.08 36.84
C LEU A 6 -38.75 23.00 36.17
N VAL A 7 -39.40 22.23 35.30
CA VAL A 7 -38.78 21.36 34.30
C VAL A 7 -38.63 22.18 33.02
N VAL A 8 -37.40 22.34 32.55
CA VAL A 8 -37.07 22.71 31.16
C VAL A 8 -35.84 21.86 30.83
N GLY A 9 -35.95 20.72 30.15
CA GLY A 9 -36.48 20.57 28.79
C GLY A 9 -35.33 20.77 27.80
N ALA A 10 -34.41 19.80 27.73
CA ALA A 10 -33.30 19.82 26.78
C ALA A 10 -33.86 19.77 25.34
N LEU A 11 -33.67 20.86 24.58
CA LEU A 11 -33.93 20.85 23.14
C LEU A 11 -32.90 19.94 22.46
N SER A 12 -33.33 18.74 22.10
CA SER A 12 -32.65 17.92 21.11
C SER A 12 -32.90 18.52 19.72
N LEU A 13 -31.85 19.06 19.10
CA LEU A 13 -31.87 19.41 17.67
C LEU A 13 -31.96 18.11 16.87
N ALA A 14 -33.17 17.76 16.43
CA ALA A 14 -33.36 16.80 15.36
C ALA A 14 -32.88 17.44 14.05
N ALA A 15 -31.70 17.06 13.58
CA ALA A 15 -31.23 17.42 12.25
C ALA A 15 -32.08 16.66 11.21
N LEU A 16 -33.00 17.36 10.57
CA LEU A 16 -33.67 16.88 9.37
C LEU A 16 -32.65 16.87 8.22
N ALA A 17 -32.08 15.70 7.95
CA ALA A 17 -31.31 15.49 6.73
C ALA A 17 -32.28 15.39 5.54
N PHE A 18 -32.33 16.43 4.71
CA PHE A 18 -32.96 16.36 3.40
C PHE A 18 -32.22 15.32 2.55
N ALA A 19 -32.93 14.26 2.16
CA ALA A 19 -32.43 13.26 1.23
C ALA A 19 -32.27 13.91 -0.16
N ASN A 20 -31.02 14.10 -0.57
CA ASN A 20 -30.69 14.46 -1.95
C ASN A 20 -30.71 13.17 -2.80
N PRO A 21 -31.49 13.08 -3.90
CA PRO A 21 -31.45 11.93 -4.79
C PRO A 21 -30.25 12.10 -5.73
N GLY A 22 -29.04 11.88 -5.21
CA GLY A 22 -27.78 11.98 -5.94
C GLY A 22 -27.12 10.61 -6.06
N HIS A 23 -26.64 10.27 -7.25
CA HIS A 23 -26.10 8.98 -7.67
C HIS A 23 -25.30 8.21 -6.60
N GLY A 24 -25.66 6.95 -6.41
CA GLY A 24 -25.24 6.10 -5.31
C GLY A 24 -23.73 6.01 -5.11
N ASN A 25 -23.23 6.74 -4.10
CA ASN A 25 -22.00 6.38 -3.42
C ASN A 25 -22.26 5.07 -2.70
N LYS A 26 -21.72 3.97 -3.24
CA LYS A 26 -21.73 2.67 -2.57
C LYS A 26 -21.15 2.87 -1.17
N GLN A 27 -21.94 2.53 -0.15
CA GLN A 27 -21.47 2.53 1.22
C GLN A 27 -20.16 1.72 1.30
N PRO A 28 -19.11 2.23 1.97
CA PRO A 28 -17.86 1.51 2.14
C PRO A 28 -18.14 0.13 2.71
N HIS A 29 -17.54 -0.91 2.12
CA HIS A 29 -17.62 -2.24 2.71
C HIS A 29 -16.85 -2.22 4.03
N PRO A 30 -17.42 -2.71 5.15
CA PRO A 30 -16.80 -2.58 6.48
C PRO A 30 -15.42 -3.26 6.58
N ASN A 31 -15.13 -4.20 5.67
CA ASN A 31 -13.91 -5.00 5.64
C ASN A 31 -13.03 -4.72 4.40
N LYS A 32 -13.27 -3.61 3.68
CA LYS A 32 -12.54 -3.29 2.46
C LYS A 32 -12.49 -1.78 2.21
N ALA A 33 -11.33 -1.29 1.82
CA ALA A 33 -11.16 0.06 1.29
C ALA A 33 -10.39 0.05 -0.03
N THR A 34 -10.61 1.08 -0.82
CA THR A 34 -9.88 1.30 -2.08
C THR A 34 -9.46 2.76 -2.14
N VAL A 35 -8.17 3.00 -2.31
CA VAL A 35 -7.57 4.34 -2.21
C VAL A 35 -6.44 4.50 -3.22
N LEU A 36 -6.33 5.70 -3.79
CA LEU A 36 -5.19 6.09 -4.61
C LEU A 36 -4.04 6.53 -3.70
N ILE A 37 -2.84 6.01 -3.95
CA ILE A 37 -1.65 6.25 -3.14
C ILE A 37 -0.49 6.60 -4.06
N HIS A 38 0.30 7.61 -3.64
CA HIS A 38 1.62 7.87 -4.19
C HIS A 38 2.68 7.37 -3.22
N THR A 39 3.56 6.49 -3.68
CA THR A 39 4.65 5.90 -2.88
C THR A 39 5.91 5.79 -3.73
N THR A 40 6.98 5.31 -3.11
CA THR A 40 8.23 4.94 -3.77
C THR A 40 8.50 3.46 -3.60
N ASP A 41 9.25 2.87 -4.52
CA ASP A 41 9.66 1.46 -4.45
C ASP A 41 11.18 1.28 -4.41
N GLY A 42 11.61 0.23 -3.71
CA GLY A 42 13.01 -0.08 -3.47
C GLY A 42 13.59 -1.07 -4.49
N SER A 43 14.88 -0.97 -4.79
CA SER A 43 15.60 -1.99 -5.58
C SER A 43 16.03 -3.17 -4.71
N CYS A 44 16.42 -4.28 -5.33
CA CYS A 44 16.97 -5.41 -4.58
C CYS A 44 18.37 -5.14 -3.97
N SER A 45 19.07 -4.09 -4.42
CA SER A 45 20.31 -3.60 -3.81
C SER A 45 20.06 -2.50 -2.75
N GLY A 46 18.81 -2.18 -2.47
CA GLY A 46 18.42 -1.03 -1.65
C GLY A 46 18.36 0.27 -2.44
N GLY A 47 17.91 1.34 -1.79
CA GLY A 47 17.63 2.62 -2.44
C GLY A 47 16.34 2.60 -3.28
N THR A 48 15.82 3.78 -3.56
CA THR A 48 14.60 3.96 -4.35
C THR A 48 14.92 3.96 -5.84
N TRP A 49 14.17 3.19 -6.64
CA TRP A 49 14.32 3.15 -8.11
C TRP A 49 13.11 3.72 -8.86
N ALA A 50 11.93 3.72 -8.23
CA ALA A 50 10.69 4.15 -8.85
C ALA A 50 9.80 4.96 -7.91
N ASP A 51 9.07 5.90 -8.50
CA ASP A 51 7.89 6.53 -7.93
C ASP A 51 6.64 5.83 -8.47
N ASP A 52 5.76 5.43 -7.58
CA ASP A 52 4.58 4.63 -7.87
C ASP A 52 3.31 5.42 -7.60
N THR A 53 2.35 5.28 -8.51
CA THR A 53 0.97 5.71 -8.30
C THR A 53 0.07 4.50 -8.38
N ILE A 54 -0.46 4.07 -7.24
CA ILE A 54 -1.19 2.81 -7.09
C ILE A 54 -2.62 3.03 -6.63
N MET A 55 -3.53 2.28 -7.24
CA MET A 55 -4.85 2.04 -6.69
C MET A 55 -4.76 0.82 -5.78
N ARG A 56 -4.67 1.05 -4.48
CA ARG A 56 -4.60 0.00 -3.45
C ARG A 56 -5.99 -0.41 -3.02
N THR A 57 -6.30 -1.70 -3.11
CA THR A 57 -7.46 -2.30 -2.47
C THR A 57 -7.02 -3.12 -1.27
N ILE A 58 -7.35 -2.65 -0.06
CA ILE A 58 -7.15 -3.42 1.16
C ILE A 58 -8.40 -4.23 1.48
N LYS A 59 -8.21 -5.52 1.75
CA LYS A 59 -9.23 -6.43 2.31
C LYS A 59 -8.80 -6.84 3.70
N VAL A 60 -9.72 -6.82 4.63
CA VAL A 60 -9.46 -7.01 6.06
C VAL A 60 -10.30 -8.15 6.61
N HIS A 61 -9.69 -9.02 7.40
CA HIS A 61 -10.38 -10.04 8.17
C HIS A 61 -9.98 -9.90 9.64
N LYS A 62 -10.94 -9.53 10.49
CA LYS A 62 -10.73 -9.45 11.94
C LYS A 62 -10.73 -10.84 12.55
N ASN A 63 -9.69 -11.15 13.31
CA ASN A 63 -9.54 -12.39 14.05
C ASN A 63 -10.19 -12.27 15.45
N LYS A 64 -10.42 -13.40 16.11
CA LYS A 64 -10.99 -13.44 17.47
C LYS A 64 -10.11 -12.75 18.52
N ASP A 65 -8.79 -12.74 18.31
CA ASP A 65 -7.80 -12.08 19.18
C ASP A 65 -7.76 -10.55 18.98
N GLY A 66 -8.66 -9.98 18.16
CA GLY A 66 -8.71 -8.55 17.86
C GLY A 66 -7.72 -8.09 16.79
N SER A 67 -6.79 -8.94 16.35
CA SER A 67 -5.89 -8.64 15.24
C SER A 67 -6.59 -8.73 13.88
N TYR A 68 -5.91 -8.28 12.83
CA TYR A 68 -6.41 -8.37 11.46
C TYR A 68 -5.45 -9.15 10.58
N ARG A 69 -5.99 -10.05 9.75
CA ARG A 69 -5.30 -10.50 8.54
C ARG A 69 -5.69 -9.58 7.41
N ILE A 70 -4.70 -9.00 6.73
CA ILE A 70 -4.94 -8.08 5.62
C ILE A 70 -4.37 -8.62 4.32
N ARG A 71 -4.99 -8.21 3.21
CA ARG A 71 -4.43 -8.34 1.86
C ARG A 71 -4.59 -7.01 1.16
N GLU A 72 -3.48 -6.39 0.82
CA GLU A 72 -3.41 -5.22 -0.04
C GLU A 72 -3.18 -5.73 -1.46
N GLN A 73 -3.99 -5.25 -2.40
CA GLN A 73 -3.88 -5.57 -3.81
C GLN A 73 -3.68 -4.27 -4.58
N ASP A 74 -2.57 -4.19 -5.28
CA ASP A 74 -2.14 -2.96 -5.93
C ASP A 74 -2.16 -3.13 -7.44
N LYS A 75 -2.62 -2.08 -8.11
CA LYS A 75 -2.53 -1.90 -9.56
C LYS A 75 -2.23 -0.44 -9.81
N GLY A 76 -1.25 -0.17 -10.66
CA GLY A 76 -0.83 1.20 -10.86
C GLY A 76 0.17 1.38 -11.98
N PHE A 77 0.83 2.54 -11.91
CA PHE A 77 1.89 2.95 -12.81
C PHE A 77 3.12 3.28 -11.99
N PHE A 78 4.28 3.10 -12.61
CA PHE A 78 5.55 3.54 -12.06
C PHE A 78 6.23 4.50 -13.04
N SER A 79 7.09 5.35 -12.51
CA SER A 79 8.10 6.09 -13.25
C SER A 79 9.44 5.91 -12.55
N THR A 80 10.50 5.61 -13.28
CA THR A 80 11.86 5.64 -12.70
C THR A 80 12.24 7.08 -12.41
N ASN A 81 12.73 7.33 -11.19
CA ASN A 81 13.11 8.66 -10.77
C ASN A 81 14.59 8.93 -11.10
N ALA A 82 14.95 10.20 -11.30
CA ALA A 82 16.33 10.62 -11.56
C ALA A 82 17.21 10.66 -10.30
N GLY A 83 16.68 10.20 -9.16
CA GLY A 83 17.05 10.71 -7.84
C GLY A 83 17.82 9.78 -6.91
N GLY A 84 18.41 8.67 -7.35
CA GLY A 84 19.19 7.88 -6.39
C GLY A 84 20.07 6.76 -6.88
N THR A 85 19.66 6.03 -7.93
CA THR A 85 20.49 4.95 -8.42
C THR A 85 20.34 4.83 -9.92
N LEU A 86 21.44 4.99 -10.65
CA LEU A 86 21.51 4.51 -12.03
C LEU A 86 21.32 2.99 -12.09
N ALA A 87 21.42 2.27 -10.96
CA ALA A 87 21.24 0.83 -10.92
C ALA A 87 19.79 0.43 -11.19
N SER A 88 19.61 -0.57 -12.05
CA SER A 88 18.30 -1.16 -12.32
C SER A 88 17.77 -1.92 -11.09
N PRO A 89 16.43 -2.09 -10.95
CA PRO A 89 15.83 -2.67 -9.75
C PRO A 89 16.27 -4.11 -9.45
N GLY A 90 16.67 -4.85 -10.49
CA GLY A 90 17.17 -6.21 -10.39
C GLY A 90 18.69 -6.34 -10.27
N ASN A 91 19.46 -5.26 -10.25
CA ASN A 91 20.92 -5.32 -10.20
C ASN A 91 21.44 -5.57 -8.77
N CYS A 92 21.40 -6.83 -8.32
CA CYS A 92 21.96 -7.26 -7.03
C CYS A 92 22.45 -8.72 -7.10
N PRO A 93 23.42 -9.12 -6.24
CA PRO A 93 23.92 -10.49 -6.20
C PRO A 93 22.84 -11.55 -5.90
N ALA A 94 21.75 -11.17 -5.22
CA ALA A 94 20.64 -12.07 -4.91
C ALA A 94 19.75 -12.37 -6.12
N ASN A 95 19.79 -11.56 -7.19
CA ASN A 95 19.05 -11.81 -8.41
C ASN A 95 19.85 -12.75 -9.33
N THR A 96 19.50 -14.03 -9.32
CA THR A 96 20.19 -15.05 -10.13
C THR A 96 19.62 -15.19 -11.55
N SER A 97 18.63 -14.38 -11.92
CA SER A 97 18.03 -14.39 -13.25
C SER A 97 18.75 -13.44 -14.21
N ALA A 98 18.41 -13.47 -15.51
CA ALA A 98 18.94 -12.48 -16.45
C ALA A 98 18.45 -11.08 -16.07
N HIS A 99 19.38 -10.17 -15.82
CA HIS A 99 19.14 -8.79 -15.42
C HIS A 99 20.18 -7.86 -16.03
N GLY A 100 19.92 -6.56 -16.00
CA GLY A 100 20.87 -5.53 -16.42
C GLY A 100 21.60 -4.94 -15.22
N HIS A 101 22.25 -3.83 -15.45
CA HIS A 101 22.98 -3.04 -14.48
C HIS A 101 22.34 -1.69 -14.24
N THR A 102 21.79 -1.05 -15.27
CA THR A 102 21.35 0.34 -15.17
C THR A 102 19.99 0.64 -15.76
N VAL A 103 19.31 1.66 -15.22
CA VAL A 103 18.06 2.20 -15.76
C VAL A 103 18.09 3.73 -15.71
N ARG A 104 17.71 4.37 -16.81
CA ARG A 104 17.58 5.82 -16.90
C ARG A 104 16.29 6.31 -16.27
N ALA A 105 16.27 7.58 -15.88
CA ALA A 105 15.08 8.25 -15.39
C ALA A 105 14.00 8.39 -16.48
N GLY A 106 12.74 8.46 -16.07
CA GLY A 106 11.59 8.68 -16.95
C GLY A 106 11.11 7.42 -17.69
N VAL A 107 11.64 6.24 -17.37
CA VAL A 107 11.07 4.97 -17.81
C VAL A 107 9.74 4.80 -17.09
N VAL A 108 8.66 4.67 -17.86
CA VAL A 108 7.31 4.49 -17.33
C VAL A 108 6.77 3.11 -17.61
N GLY A 109 5.86 2.66 -16.77
CA GLY A 109 5.20 1.39 -16.99
C GLY A 109 4.04 1.14 -16.06
N THR A 110 3.66 -0.13 -15.98
CA THR A 110 2.57 -0.59 -15.11
C THR A 110 3.12 -1.50 -14.04
N LEU A 111 2.47 -1.49 -12.89
CA LEU A 111 2.75 -2.42 -11.81
C LEU A 111 1.46 -3.08 -11.34
N LYS A 112 1.60 -4.31 -10.85
CA LYS A 112 0.55 -5.01 -10.12
C LYS A 112 1.17 -5.88 -9.05
N GLY A 113 0.48 -6.03 -7.94
CA GLY A 113 0.98 -6.92 -6.90
C GLY A 113 0.05 -7.09 -5.73
N TYR A 114 0.59 -7.72 -4.71
CA TYR A 114 -0.06 -7.80 -3.42
C TYR A 114 0.97 -7.90 -2.30
N ILE A 115 0.52 -7.50 -1.12
CA ILE A 115 1.14 -7.85 0.15
C ILE A 115 0.08 -8.35 1.12
N THR A 116 0.41 -9.35 1.92
CA THR A 116 -0.47 -9.89 2.96
C THR A 116 0.31 -10.11 4.24
N GLY A 117 -0.34 -9.83 5.37
CA GLY A 117 0.25 -9.97 6.69
C GLY A 117 -0.78 -9.78 7.79
N LYS A 118 -0.27 -9.68 9.02
CA LYS A 118 -1.05 -9.48 10.24
C LYS A 118 -0.87 -8.04 10.74
N VAL A 119 -1.98 -7.38 11.09
CA VAL A 119 -1.98 -6.10 11.82
C VAL A 119 -2.44 -6.32 13.25
N THR A 120 -1.74 -5.73 14.22
CA THR A 120 -2.07 -5.78 15.65
C THR A 120 -2.04 -4.38 16.26
N GLY A 121 -2.75 -4.16 17.38
CA GLY A 121 -2.67 -2.90 18.13
C GLY A 121 -3.39 -1.71 17.47
N GLY A 122 -4.43 -1.97 16.68
CA GLY A 122 -5.16 -0.95 15.94
C GLY A 122 -6.62 -1.31 15.64
N VAL A 123 -7.36 -0.40 15.01
CA VAL A 123 -8.75 -0.58 14.57
C VAL A 123 -8.88 -0.13 13.12
N PHE A 124 -9.38 -1.02 12.26
CA PHE A 124 -9.53 -0.71 10.84
C PHE A 124 -10.55 0.41 10.61
N ASN A 125 -10.14 1.46 9.89
CA ASN A 125 -10.99 2.53 9.41
C ASN A 125 -11.11 2.44 7.87
N PRO A 126 -12.23 1.93 7.32
CA PRO A 126 -12.41 1.82 5.86
C PRO A 126 -12.54 3.16 5.15
N ASN A 127 -12.72 4.26 5.89
CA ASN A 127 -12.85 5.63 5.36
C ASN A 127 -11.54 6.42 5.45
N ALA A 128 -10.47 5.83 5.97
CA ALA A 128 -9.18 6.50 6.05
C ALA A 128 -8.62 6.79 4.65
N THR A 129 -7.75 7.79 4.59
CA THR A 129 -6.96 8.12 3.42
C THR A 129 -5.50 8.24 3.84
N CYS A 130 -4.57 8.14 2.88
CA CYS A 130 -3.15 8.37 3.11
C CYS A 130 -2.68 9.41 2.10
N THR A 131 -2.73 10.68 2.49
CA THR A 131 -2.47 11.83 1.61
C THR A 131 -1.01 12.29 1.63
N VAL A 132 -0.21 11.78 2.58
CA VAL A 132 1.24 12.04 2.63
C VAL A 132 1.90 11.45 1.40
N THR A 133 2.86 12.17 0.82
CA THR A 133 3.64 11.71 -0.34
C THR A 133 5.14 11.75 0.01
N PRO A 134 5.84 10.60 0.05
CA PRO A 134 5.33 9.26 -0.19
C PRO A 134 4.50 8.72 0.98
N CYS A 135 3.39 8.05 0.68
CA CYS A 135 2.64 7.25 1.65
C CYS A 135 3.34 5.90 1.77
N THR A 136 4.34 5.85 2.64
CA THR A 136 5.06 4.60 2.94
C THR A 136 4.13 3.56 3.56
N GLN A 137 4.53 2.29 3.55
CA GLN A 137 3.74 1.22 4.16
C GLN A 137 3.47 1.47 5.66
N SER A 138 4.39 2.08 6.41
CA SER A 138 4.17 2.43 7.82
C SER A 138 3.10 3.51 7.98
N LEU A 139 3.15 4.55 7.15
CA LEU A 139 2.16 5.63 7.14
C LEU A 139 0.77 5.12 6.70
N PHE A 140 0.72 4.23 5.71
CA PHE A 140 -0.52 3.59 5.28
C PHE A 140 -1.16 2.78 6.41
N ILE A 141 -0.39 1.94 7.10
CA ILE A 141 -0.89 1.13 8.23
C ILE A 141 -1.34 2.05 9.37
N ALA A 142 -0.58 3.10 9.70
CA ALA A 142 -0.95 4.08 10.72
C ALA A 142 -2.26 4.81 10.39
N ALA A 143 -2.47 5.19 9.13
CA ALA A 143 -3.69 5.86 8.69
C ALA A 143 -4.93 4.95 8.78
N PHE A 144 -4.81 3.69 8.34
CA PHE A 144 -5.95 2.76 8.27
C PHE A 144 -6.22 2.00 9.57
N PHE A 145 -5.24 1.87 10.47
CA PHE A 145 -5.37 1.09 11.70
C PHE A 145 -5.03 1.87 12.99
N GLY A 146 -4.48 3.07 12.89
CA GLY A 146 -4.04 3.90 14.02
C GLY A 146 -2.53 3.87 14.22
N ALA A 147 -1.98 4.94 14.83
CA ALA A 147 -0.52 5.17 14.93
C ALA A 147 0.26 4.09 15.70
N THR A 148 -0.39 3.33 16.58
CA THR A 148 0.22 2.23 17.34
C THR A 148 0.18 0.89 16.61
N ALA A 149 -0.49 0.81 15.46
CA ALA A 149 -0.67 -0.43 14.74
C ALA A 149 0.66 -0.97 14.22
N GLN A 150 0.88 -2.27 14.42
CA GLN A 150 2.06 -2.98 13.93
C GLN A 150 1.66 -3.87 12.77
N PHE A 151 2.45 -3.87 11.70
CA PHE A 151 2.25 -4.73 10.54
C PHE A 151 3.39 -5.75 10.44
N SER A 152 3.04 -7.02 10.30
CA SER A 152 4.03 -8.11 10.27
C SER A 152 5.04 -8.03 9.12
N CYS A 153 4.77 -7.27 8.07
CA CYS A 153 5.73 -7.06 6.98
C CYS A 153 6.73 -5.92 7.27
N LEU A 154 6.56 -5.17 8.37
CA LEU A 154 7.45 -4.10 8.81
C LEU A 154 8.25 -4.47 10.06
N THR A 155 8.09 -5.71 10.54
CA THR A 155 8.75 -6.24 11.73
C THR A 155 9.33 -7.61 11.42
N ASN A 156 10.16 -8.15 12.30
CA ASN A 156 10.71 -9.49 12.13
C ASN A 156 9.60 -10.54 12.23
N SER A 157 9.20 -11.18 11.12
CA SER A 157 8.05 -12.08 11.09
C SER A 157 8.05 -13.03 9.90
N GLU A 158 7.53 -14.24 10.08
CA GLU A 158 7.25 -15.19 8.99
C GLU A 158 5.91 -14.93 8.28
N LYS A 159 5.06 -14.04 8.82
CA LYS A 159 3.66 -13.90 8.38
C LYS A 159 3.48 -13.02 7.14
N CYS A 160 4.54 -12.37 6.67
CA CYS A 160 4.51 -11.58 5.45
C CYS A 160 4.55 -12.46 4.21
N LYS A 161 3.78 -12.12 3.18
CA LYS A 161 3.94 -12.65 1.81
C LYS A 161 3.63 -11.56 0.80
N PHE A 162 4.40 -11.48 -0.26
CA PHE A 162 4.20 -10.49 -1.30
C PHE A 162 4.64 -10.99 -2.68
N LYS A 163 4.15 -10.29 -3.69
CA LYS A 163 4.58 -10.44 -5.07
C LYS A 163 4.19 -9.18 -5.83
N TYR A 164 5.16 -8.54 -6.47
CA TYR A 164 4.99 -7.39 -7.33
C TYR A 164 5.61 -7.67 -8.70
N ASP A 165 4.91 -7.23 -9.74
CA ASP A 165 5.30 -7.36 -11.14
C ASP A 165 5.29 -5.96 -11.77
N TYR A 166 6.44 -5.51 -12.25
CA TYR A 166 6.63 -4.24 -12.95
C TYR A 166 6.91 -4.50 -14.42
N HIS A 167 6.19 -3.80 -15.29
CA HIS A 167 6.33 -3.93 -16.74
C HIS A 167 6.49 -2.56 -17.38
N ALA A 168 7.67 -2.29 -17.95
CA ALA A 168 7.92 -1.09 -18.73
C ALA A 168 7.17 -1.15 -20.08
N LYS A 169 6.78 0.00 -20.61
CA LYS A 169 6.23 0.09 -21.97
C LYS A 169 7.26 -0.36 -23.01
N ARG A 170 6.79 -0.93 -24.13
CA ARG A 170 7.64 -1.57 -25.15
C ARG A 170 8.50 -0.60 -25.95
N ASP A 171 8.03 0.63 -26.12
CA ASP A 171 8.57 1.69 -26.97
C ASP A 171 9.68 2.54 -26.32
N GLN A 172 10.28 2.04 -25.23
CA GLN A 172 11.30 2.77 -24.45
C GLN A 172 12.72 2.22 -24.64
N ASN A 173 12.91 1.26 -25.56
CA ASN A 173 14.21 0.70 -25.97
C ASN A 173 15.04 0.06 -24.84
N LEU A 174 14.39 -0.55 -23.86
CA LEU A 174 15.06 -1.25 -22.76
C LEU A 174 15.44 -2.69 -23.15
N LEU A 175 16.60 -3.15 -22.68
CA LEU A 175 17.04 -4.55 -22.77
C LEU A 175 16.12 -5.46 -21.94
N PHE A 176 15.81 -5.03 -20.71
CA PHE A 176 14.92 -5.73 -19.80
C PHE A 176 13.70 -4.88 -19.47
N ARG A 177 12.50 -5.47 -19.53
CA ARG A 177 11.21 -4.75 -19.42
C ARG A 177 10.27 -5.34 -18.39
N HIS A 178 10.68 -6.39 -17.69
CA HIS A 178 9.88 -7.03 -16.66
C HIS A 178 10.76 -7.35 -15.47
N TRP A 179 10.45 -6.73 -14.35
CA TRP A 179 11.01 -7.05 -13.05
C TRP A 179 9.91 -7.61 -12.15
N GLN A 180 10.22 -8.70 -11.46
CA GLN A 180 9.37 -9.28 -10.44
C GLN A 180 10.16 -9.43 -9.15
N ASP A 181 9.56 -8.94 -8.08
CA ASP A 181 9.97 -9.21 -6.72
C ASP A 181 8.86 -10.00 -6.01
N ARG A 182 9.23 -11.07 -5.33
CA ARG A 182 8.31 -11.90 -4.56
C ARG A 182 9.04 -12.52 -3.40
N GLY A 183 8.32 -12.66 -2.30
CA GLY A 183 8.91 -13.23 -1.12
C GLY A 183 7.91 -13.56 -0.04
N HIS A 184 8.47 -14.03 1.05
CA HIS A 184 7.78 -14.21 2.30
C HIS A 184 8.70 -13.88 3.47
N GLY A 185 8.08 -13.68 4.63
CA GLY A 185 8.79 -13.21 5.81
C GLY A 185 9.22 -11.75 5.71
N ALA A 186 9.76 -11.24 6.81
CA ALA A 186 10.28 -9.89 6.97
C ALA A 186 11.36 -9.91 8.05
N GLY A 187 12.32 -8.98 7.98
CA GLY A 187 13.50 -8.98 8.84
C GLY A 187 14.41 -10.19 8.55
N THR A 188 14.84 -10.90 9.60
CA THR A 188 15.70 -12.08 9.48
C THR A 188 14.99 -13.29 8.85
N PHE A 189 13.67 -13.26 8.73
CA PHE A 189 12.88 -14.30 8.05
C PHE A 189 12.64 -14.02 6.56
N LEU A 190 13.14 -12.89 6.05
CA LEU A 190 12.92 -12.48 4.68
C LEU A 190 13.56 -13.49 3.71
N ASN A 191 12.74 -14.02 2.81
CA ASN A 191 13.18 -14.85 1.70
C ASN A 191 12.58 -14.29 0.42
N GLU A 192 13.44 -13.76 -0.43
CA GLU A 192 13.08 -13.08 -1.67
C GLU A 192 13.58 -13.86 -2.88
N LYS A 193 12.84 -13.71 -3.98
CA LYS A 193 13.19 -14.26 -5.29
C LYS A 193 12.92 -13.21 -6.34
N PHE A 194 13.99 -12.70 -6.92
CA PHE A 194 13.92 -11.76 -8.03
C PHE A 194 13.85 -12.50 -9.37
N LYS A 195 13.16 -11.90 -10.34
CA LYS A 195 13.17 -12.36 -11.73
C LYS A 195 13.13 -11.17 -12.69
N GLY A 196 14.03 -11.20 -13.67
CA GLY A 196 14.13 -10.18 -14.69
C GLY A 196 14.63 -8.86 -14.12
N ASP A 197 14.37 -7.79 -14.86
CA ASP A 197 14.79 -6.43 -14.55
C ASP A 197 14.02 -5.39 -15.39
N ILE A 198 14.19 -4.11 -15.04
CA ILE A 198 13.88 -2.95 -15.88
C ILE A 198 15.21 -2.23 -16.14
N ALA A 199 15.81 -2.40 -17.32
CA ALA A 199 17.18 -1.91 -17.55
C ALA A 199 17.49 -1.55 -19.01
N ASP A 200 18.33 -0.53 -19.19
CA ASP A 200 18.89 -0.08 -20.47
C ASP A 200 20.15 -0.86 -20.87
N ALA A 201 20.92 -1.33 -19.90
CA ALA A 201 22.17 -2.09 -20.03
C ALA A 201 22.27 -3.05 -18.87
#